data_AF-A0A940KQL7-F1
#
_entry.id   AF-A0A940KQL7-F1
#
_cell.length_a   1.000
_cell.length_b   1.000
_cell.length_c   1.000
_cell.angle_alpha   90.00
_cell.angle_beta   90.00
_cell.angle_gamma   90.00
#
_symmetry.space_group_name_H-M   'P 1'
#
loop_
_entity.id
_entity.type
_entity.pdbx_description
1 polymer ?
#
loop_
_entity_poly.entity_id
_entity_poly.type
_entity_poly.pdbx_seq_one_letter_code
_entity_poly.pdbx_strand_id
1 'polypeptide(L)'
;MEVPDLLARALNFEFLTVEEGVHLYHHASLADLMFVANELRKKQVPHGKVTWQIDRNVNTTNVCIANCKFCNFFRMPGHADA
;
A
#
# COMPACT_ATOMS: atom_id res chain seq x y z
N MET A 1 19.12 6.06 -13.64
CA MET A 1 18.61 7.40 -13.29
C MET A 1 18.73 7.53 -11.80
N GLU A 2 19.15 8.69 -11.33
CA GLU A 2 19.39 8.89 -9.91
C GLU A 2 18.06 9.04 -9.16
N VAL A 3 18.06 8.73 -7.86
CA VAL A 3 16.88 8.87 -7.00
C VAL A 3 16.22 10.26 -7.11
N PRO A 4 16.97 11.39 -7.09
CA PRO A 4 16.34 12.71 -7.18
C PRO A 4 15.55 12.94 -8.48
N ASP A 5 16.02 12.42 -9.61
CA ASP A 5 15.33 12.53 -10.90
C ASP A 5 14.00 11.79 -10.88
N LEU A 6 14.01 10.57 -10.33
CA LEU A 6 12.81 9.74 -10.21
C LEU A 6 11.77 10.37 -9.27
N LEU A 7 12.20 10.96 -8.16
CA LEU A 7 11.31 11.66 -7.23
C LEU A 7 10.73 12.94 -7.85
N ALA A 8 11.52 13.67 -8.65
CA ALA A 8 11.04 14.84 -9.37
C ALA A 8 9.97 14.47 -10.42
N ARG A 9 10.20 13.40 -11.18
CA ARG A 9 9.21 12.84 -12.11
C ARG A 9 7.94 12.39 -11.40
N ALA A 10 8.08 11.69 -10.27
CA ALA A 10 6.95 11.29 -9.44
C ALA A 10 6.11 12.49 -9.02
N LEU A 11 6.75 13.58 -8.54
CA LEU A 11 6.08 14.84 -8.17
C LEU A 11 5.26 15.42 -9.33
N ASN A 12 5.63 15.19 -10.57
CA ASN A 12 4.90 15.65 -11.75
C ASN A 12 3.79 14.68 -12.22
N PHE A 13 3.52 13.60 -11.46
CA PHE A 13 2.63 12.49 -11.86
C PHE A 13 3.06 11.79 -13.15
N GLU A 14 4.36 11.84 -13.47
CA GLU A 14 4.88 11.03 -14.56
C GLU A 14 4.88 9.54 -14.16
N PHE A 15 4.66 8.68 -15.15
CA PHE A 15 4.68 7.25 -14.94
C PHE A 15 6.10 6.77 -14.59
N LEU A 16 6.22 6.02 -13.49
CA LEU A 16 7.43 5.28 -13.15
C LEU A 16 7.23 3.80 -13.49
N THR A 17 8.21 3.22 -14.17
CA THR A 17 8.27 1.79 -14.47
C THR A 17 8.46 0.95 -13.20
N VAL A 18 8.26 -0.36 -13.30
CA VAL A 18 8.49 -1.29 -12.18
C VAL A 18 9.95 -1.25 -11.73
N GLU A 19 10.88 -1.22 -12.69
CA GLU A 19 12.32 -1.19 -12.43
C GLU A 19 12.73 0.08 -11.69
N GLU A 20 12.14 1.23 -12.05
CA GLU A 20 12.35 2.50 -11.36
C GLU A 20 11.73 2.51 -9.96
N GLY A 21 10.55 1.91 -9.77
CA GLY A 21 9.93 1.74 -8.46
C GLY A 21 10.76 0.86 -7.53
N VAL A 22 11.30 -0.25 -8.03
CA VAL A 22 12.22 -1.12 -7.29
C VAL A 22 13.52 -0.39 -6.97
N HIS A 23 14.04 0.41 -7.91
CA HIS A 23 15.22 1.22 -7.66
C HIS A 23 15.00 2.21 -6.50
N LEU A 24 13.86 2.93 -6.48
CA LEU A 24 13.50 3.81 -5.38
C LEU A 24 13.36 3.04 -4.05
N TYR A 25 12.75 1.86 -4.06
CA TYR A 25 12.58 1.04 -2.85
C TYR A 25 13.92 0.70 -2.18
N HIS A 26 14.96 0.42 -2.97
CA HIS A 26 16.27 0.04 -2.46
C HIS A 26 17.20 1.21 -2.12
N HIS A 27 17.05 2.36 -2.78
CA HIS A 27 18.07 3.42 -2.74
C HIS A 27 17.56 4.77 -2.24
N ALA A 28 16.25 5.03 -2.26
CA ALA A 28 15.73 6.30 -1.77
C ALA A 28 15.73 6.35 -0.25
N SER A 29 16.00 7.54 0.31
CA SER A 29 15.86 7.74 1.74
C SER A 29 14.38 7.68 2.14
N LEU A 30 14.09 7.16 3.33
CA LEU A 30 12.72 7.13 3.85
C LEU A 30 12.13 8.55 3.94
N ALA A 31 12.94 9.54 4.34
CA ALA A 31 12.49 10.92 4.48
C ALA A 31 12.04 11.53 3.14
N ASP A 32 12.81 11.30 2.07
CA ASP A 32 12.46 11.81 0.74
C ASP A 32 11.20 11.12 0.19
N LEU A 33 11.06 9.81 0.40
CA LEU A 33 9.85 9.07 0.04
C LEU A 33 8.63 9.58 0.78
N MET A 34 8.73 9.80 2.10
CA MET A 34 7.64 10.35 2.92
C MET A 34 7.24 11.75 2.46
N PHE A 35 8.22 12.61 2.15
CA PHE A 35 7.98 13.96 1.66
C PHE A 35 7.23 13.94 0.33
N VAL A 36 7.77 13.24 -0.67
CA VAL A 36 7.17 13.14 -2.01
C VAL A 36 5.76 12.53 -1.94
N ALA A 37 5.58 11.44 -1.19
CA ALA A 37 4.27 10.82 -1.01
C ALA A 37 3.23 11.78 -0.39
N ASN A 38 3.63 12.58 0.59
CA ASN A 38 2.74 13.58 1.19
C ASN A 38 2.40 14.71 0.23
N GLU A 39 3.35 15.21 -0.56
CA GLU A 39 3.08 16.22 -1.59
C GLU A 39 2.14 15.69 -2.69
N LEU A 40 2.33 14.45 -3.13
CA LEU A 40 1.41 13.79 -4.06
C LEU A 40 0.01 13.65 -3.48
N ARG A 41 -0.11 13.25 -2.20
CA ARG A 41 -1.40 13.18 -1.51
C ARG A 41 -2.09 14.53 -1.46
N LYS A 42 -1.37 15.63 -1.18
CA LYS A 42 -1.94 17.00 -1.19
C LYS A 42 -2.44 17.40 -2.58
N LYS A 43 -1.72 17.02 -3.65
CA LYS A 43 -2.15 17.29 -5.02
C LYS A 43 -3.43 16.52 -5.38
N GLN A 44 -3.52 15.24 -5.01
CA GLN A 44 -4.70 14.41 -5.30
C GLN A 44 -5.90 14.73 -4.39
N VAL A 45 -5.65 15.11 -3.13
CA VAL A 45 -6.68 15.36 -2.10
C VAL A 45 -6.44 16.75 -1.48
N PRO A 46 -6.81 17.84 -2.18
CA PRO A 46 -6.34 19.20 -1.87
C PRO A 46 -7.03 19.85 -0.67
N HIS A 47 -8.17 19.31 -0.22
CA HIS A 47 -8.97 19.94 0.83
C HIS A 47 -8.37 19.78 2.25
N GLY A 48 -7.27 19.03 2.41
CA GLY A 48 -6.58 18.88 3.69
C GLY A 48 -7.39 18.17 4.78
N LYS A 49 -8.45 17.44 4.41
CA LYS A 49 -9.31 16.71 5.35
C LYS A 49 -8.91 15.25 5.37
N VAL A 50 -8.69 14.73 6.58
CA VAL A 50 -8.56 13.29 6.82
C VAL A 50 -9.95 12.75 7.09
N THR A 51 -10.35 11.76 6.32
CA THR A 51 -11.64 11.06 6.48
C THR A 51 -11.45 9.75 7.22
N TRP A 52 -12.56 9.16 7.66
CA TRP A 52 -12.59 7.89 8.36
C TRP A 52 -13.84 7.11 7.91
N GLN A 53 -13.81 5.81 8.10
CA GLN A 53 -14.91 4.91 7.74
C GLN A 53 -15.43 4.22 9.01
N ILE A 54 -16.76 4.21 9.19
CA ILE A 54 -17.42 3.28 10.12
C ILE A 54 -17.73 2.02 9.33
N ASP A 55 -17.01 0.95 9.63
CA ASP A 55 -17.18 -0.33 8.94
C ASP A 55 -17.54 -1.45 9.92
N ARG A 56 -18.28 -2.44 9.43
CA ARG A 56 -18.55 -3.70 10.14
C ARG A 56 -18.17 -4.85 9.23
N ASN A 57 -17.08 -5.52 9.58
CA ASN A 57 -16.69 -6.76 8.93
C ASN A 57 -17.52 -7.92 9.50
N VAL A 58 -18.40 -8.48 8.67
CA VAL A 58 -19.18 -9.67 9.01
C VAL A 58 -18.50 -10.88 8.38
N ASN A 59 -17.77 -11.63 9.18
CA ASN A 59 -17.17 -12.88 8.75
C ASN A 59 -18.16 -14.01 9.00
N THR A 60 -18.88 -14.43 7.94
CA THR A 60 -19.89 -15.49 8.04
C THR A 60 -19.29 -16.89 8.12
N THR A 61 -18.03 -17.05 7.72
CA THR A 61 -17.24 -18.27 7.88
C THR A 61 -15.75 -17.91 7.90
N ASN A 62 -14.96 -18.72 8.61
CA ASN A 62 -13.50 -18.69 8.53
C ASN A 62 -12.95 -19.90 7.74
N VAL A 63 -13.85 -20.77 7.26
CA VAL A 63 -13.52 -21.96 6.47
C VAL A 63 -13.12 -21.56 5.06
N CYS A 64 -11.96 -22.00 4.63
CA CYS A 64 -11.46 -21.73 3.29
C CYS A 64 -10.56 -22.88 2.81
N ILE A 65 -10.32 -22.98 1.50
CA ILE A 65 -9.48 -24.02 0.89
C ILE A 65 -8.13 -23.48 0.36
N ALA A 66 -7.97 -22.16 0.32
CA ALA A 66 -6.77 -21.52 -0.24
C ALA A 66 -5.51 -21.77 0.61
N ASN A 67 -5.67 -21.97 1.93
CA ASN A 67 -4.59 -22.28 2.86
C ASN A 67 -3.41 -21.28 2.80
N CYS A 68 -3.73 -19.99 2.77
CA CYS A 68 -2.74 -18.92 2.73
C CYS A 68 -1.88 -18.92 4.00
N LYS A 69 -0.55 -19.08 3.85
CA LYS A 69 0.40 -19.18 4.97
C LYS A 69 0.43 -17.96 5.90
N PHE A 70 0.01 -16.80 5.41
CA PHE A 70 -0.03 -15.54 6.17
C PHE A 70 -1.42 -15.25 6.78
N CYS A 71 -2.45 -16.03 6.43
CA CYS A 71 -3.80 -15.75 6.88
C CYS A 71 -4.05 -16.39 8.26
N ASN A 72 -4.14 -15.56 9.29
CA ASN A 72 -4.45 -16.02 10.65
C ASN A 72 -5.91 -16.49 10.82
N PHE A 73 -6.82 -15.94 9.99
CA PHE A 73 -8.25 -16.20 10.10
C PHE A 73 -8.66 -17.55 9.51
N PHE A 74 -7.93 -18.02 8.51
CA PHE A 74 -8.22 -19.25 7.78
C PHE A 74 -8.32 -20.49 8.67
N ARG A 75 -9.32 -21.32 8.43
CA ARG A 75 -9.41 -22.70 8.91
C ARG A 75 -9.76 -23.66 7.77
N MET A 76 -9.23 -24.88 7.82
CA MET A 76 -9.61 -25.93 6.88
C MET A 76 -11.03 -26.45 7.20
N PRO A 77 -11.76 -26.98 6.21
CA PRO A 77 -13.03 -27.65 6.46
C PRO A 77 -12.90 -28.73 7.55
N GLY A 78 -13.75 -28.66 8.58
CA GLY A 78 -13.75 -29.61 9.70
C GLY A 78 -12.74 -29.32 10.82
N HIS A 79 -12.04 -28.18 10.78
CA HIS A 79 -11.19 -27.76 11.90
C HIS A 79 -12.04 -27.44 13.14
N ALA A 80 -11.53 -27.68 14.35
CA ALA A 80 -12.29 -27.49 15.59
C ALA A 80 -12.76 -26.03 15.80
N ASP A 81 -11.91 -25.08 15.41
CA ASP A 81 -12.21 -23.64 15.46
C ASP A 81 -12.88 -23.08 14.17
N ALA A 82 -13.44 -23.94 13.32
CA ALA A 82 -14.13 -23.54 12.09
C ALA A 82 -15.55 -23.01 12.33
#